data_AF-A0A974CFM8-F1
#
_entry.id   AF-A0A974CFM8-F1
#
_cell.length_a   1.000
_cell.length_b   1.000
_cell.length_c   1.000
_cell.angle_alpha   90.00
_cell.angle_beta   90.00
_cell.angle_gamma   90.00
#
_symmetry.space_group_name_H-M   'P 1'
#
loop_
_entity.id
_entity.type
_entity.pdbx_description
1 polymer ?
#
loop_
_entity_poly.entity_id
_entity_poly.type
_entity_poly.pdbx_seq_one_letter_code
_entity_poly.pdbx_strand_id
1 'polypeptide(L)'
;FHPHHIKKSIVFSQALRYNRICSNLDDRNKYLHSLRKSFVNQGYHLQVIDDQIHRATQIPRDTLLDYKEKTENKRVPIVVTYNPQLNIIRKIKK
;
A
#
# COMPACT_ATOMS: atom_id res chain seq x y z
N PHE A 1 4.96 -7.81 -14.72
CA PHE A 1 3.69 -8.39 -14.23
C PHE A 1 3.71 -8.43 -12.70
N HIS A 2 2.72 -7.86 -12.01
CA HIS A 2 2.64 -7.89 -10.54
C HIS A 2 1.76 -9.06 -10.06
N PRO A 3 2.19 -9.87 -9.07
CA PRO A 3 1.34 -10.83 -8.39
C PRO A 3 0.07 -10.18 -7.83
N HIS A 4 -1.04 -10.93 -7.78
CA HIS A 4 -2.35 -10.39 -7.39
C HIS A 4 -2.35 -9.68 -6.03
N HIS A 5 -1.69 -10.25 -5.02
CA HIS A 5 -1.59 -9.64 -3.68
C HIS A 5 -0.80 -8.32 -3.68
N ILE A 6 0.20 -8.19 -4.57
CA ILE A 6 0.98 -6.97 -4.73
C ILE A 6 0.11 -5.87 -5.34
N LYS A 7 -0.76 -6.21 -6.30
CA LYS A 7 -1.65 -5.22 -6.91
C LYS A 7 -2.53 -4.52 -5.88
N LYS A 8 -3.16 -5.29 -4.97
CA LYS A 8 -3.97 -4.75 -3.86
C LYS A 8 -3.13 -3.83 -2.96
N SER A 9 -1.97 -4.31 -2.52
CA SER A 9 -1.12 -3.55 -1.60
C SER A 9 -0.61 -2.25 -2.21
N ILE A 10 -0.23 -2.24 -3.50
CA ILE A 10 0.30 -1.05 -4.16
C ILE A 10 -0.77 0.05 -4.24
N VAL A 11 -1.99 -0.29 -4.69
CA VAL A 11 -3.07 0.72 -4.79
C VAL A 11 -3.38 1.31 -3.42
N PHE A 12 -3.56 0.44 -2.42
CA PHE A 12 -3.88 0.86 -1.06
C PHE A 12 -2.82 1.80 -0.46
N SER A 13 -1.55 1.42 -0.53
CA SER A 13 -0.45 2.21 0.03
C SER A 13 -0.31 3.58 -0.66
N GLN A 14 -0.52 3.64 -1.97
CA GLN A 14 -0.45 4.90 -2.71
C GLN A 14 -1.63 5.83 -2.38
N ALA A 15 -2.85 5.28 -2.26
CA ALA A 15 -4.02 6.04 -1.84
C ALA A 15 -3.86 6.60 -0.42
N LEU A 16 -3.36 5.77 0.51
CA LEU A 16 -3.04 6.19 1.89
C LEU A 16 -2.05 7.36 1.93
N ARG A 17 -1.07 7.36 1.02
CA ARG A 17 -0.07 8.43 0.94
C ARG A 17 -0.73 9.77 0.60
N TYR A 18 -1.66 9.79 -0.34
CA TYR A 18 -2.40 11.01 -0.66
C TYR A 18 -3.27 11.49 0.50
N ASN A 19 -3.91 10.57 1.23
CA ASN A 19 -4.71 10.91 2.42
C ASN A 19 -3.87 11.54 3.53
N ARG A 20 -2.59 11.15 3.65
CA ARG A 20 -1.66 11.72 4.64
C ARG A 20 -1.13 13.10 4.20
N ILE A 21 -0.75 13.23 2.93
CA ILE A 21 -0.09 14.45 2.40
C ILE A 21 -1.10 15.59 2.22
N CYS A 22 -2.25 15.33 1.60
CA CYS A 22 -3.24 16.36 1.29
C CYS A 22 -4.03 16.74 2.55
N SER A 23 -3.94 18.00 2.97
CA SER A 23 -4.80 18.56 4.02
C SER A 23 -6.19 18.91 3.49
N ASN A 24 -6.28 19.37 2.24
CA ASN A 24 -7.54 19.68 1.55
C ASN A 24 -8.12 18.42 0.86
N LEU A 25 -9.43 18.23 0.99
CA LEU A 25 -10.14 17.06 0.46
C LEU A 25 -10.31 17.09 -1.07
N ASP A 26 -10.44 18.26 -1.68
CA ASP A 26 -10.57 18.42 -3.13
C ASP A 26 -9.26 18.06 -3.82
N ASP A 27 -8.13 18.54 -3.28
CA ASP A 27 -6.80 18.16 -3.75
C ASP A 27 -6.60 16.64 -3.65
N ARG A 28 -6.94 16.07 -2.49
CA ARG A 28 -6.88 14.62 -2.26
C ARG A 28 -7.68 13.87 -3.32
N ASN A 29 -8.94 14.27 -3.56
CA ASN A 29 -9.82 13.60 -4.52
C ASN A 29 -9.31 13.74 -5.96
N LYS A 30 -8.77 14.91 -6.34
CA LYS A 30 -8.12 15.14 -7.64
C LYS A 30 -6.94 14.19 -7.86
N TYR A 31 -6.07 14.03 -6.86
CA TYR A 31 -4.94 13.11 -6.95
C TYR A 31 -5.37 11.64 -6.97
N LEU A 32 -6.36 11.26 -6.17
CA LEU A 32 -6.91 9.89 -6.18
C LEU A 32 -7.56 9.55 -7.53
N HIS A 33 -8.23 10.51 -8.17
CA HIS A 33 -8.76 10.32 -9.52
C HIS A 33 -7.66 10.10 -10.57
N SER A 34 -6.59 10.90 -10.50
CA SER A 34 -5.41 10.71 -11.35
C SER A 34 -4.75 9.34 -11.12
N LEU A 35 -4.58 8.95 -9.85
CA LEU A 35 -4.02 7.67 -9.45
C LEU A 35 -4.85 6.49 -10.00
N ARG A 36 -6.18 6.58 -9.89
CA ARG A 36 -7.09 5.59 -10.45
C ARG A 36 -6.86 5.42 -11.95
N LYS A 37 -6.82 6.53 -12.71
CA LYS A 37 -6.57 6.51 -14.16
C LYS A 37 -5.23 5.84 -14.50
N SER A 38 -4.17 6.13 -13.74
CA SER A 38 -2.87 5.49 -13.95
C SER A 38 -2.93 3.97 -13.77
N PHE A 39 -3.62 3.46 -12.75
CA PHE A 39 -3.75 2.01 -12.54
C PHE A 39 -4.62 1.31 -13.59
N VAL A 40 -5.68 1.97 -14.06
CA VAL A 40 -6.49 1.48 -15.18
C VAL A 40 -5.63 1.33 -16.43
N ASN A 41 -4.83 2.35 -16.75
CA ASN A 41 -3.92 2.31 -17.90
C ASN A 41 -2.85 1.21 -17.78
N GLN A 42 -2.50 0.81 -16.55
CA GLN A 42 -1.58 -0.30 -16.28
C GLN A 42 -2.25 -1.68 -16.29
N GLY A 43 -3.54 -1.76 -16.60
CA GLY A 43 -4.29 -3.03 -16.67
C GLY A 43 -4.65 -3.62 -15.30
N TYR A 44 -4.81 -2.79 -14.27
CA TYR A 44 -5.34 -3.23 -12.99
C TYR A 44 -6.87 -3.32 -13.07
N HIS A 45 -7.45 -4.30 -12.36
CA HIS A 45 -8.89 -4.51 -12.35
C HIS A 45 -9.60 -3.36 -11.60
N LEU A 46 -10.65 -2.79 -12.19
CA LEU A 46 -11.37 -1.62 -11.64
C LEU A 46 -11.82 -1.83 -10.20
N GLN A 47 -12.46 -2.97 -9.90
CA GLN A 47 -12.91 -3.28 -8.53
C GLN A 47 -11.75 -3.27 -7.53
N VAL A 48 -10.58 -3.82 -7.89
CA VAL A 48 -9.42 -3.81 -7.00
C VAL A 48 -8.94 -2.39 -6.75
N ILE A 49 -8.97 -1.53 -7.77
CA ILE A 49 -8.55 -0.14 -7.62
C ILE A 49 -9.52 0.60 -6.69
N ASP A 50 -10.81 0.52 -7.00
CA ASP A 50 -11.86 1.25 -6.31
C ASP A 50 -12.01 0.79 -4.85
N ASP A 51 -11.96 -0.52 -4.59
CA ASP A 51 -12.00 -1.09 -3.22
C ASP A 51 -10.82 -0.60 -2.37
N GLN A 52 -9.61 -0.59 -2.93
CA GLN A 52 -8.43 -0.19 -2.17
C GLN A 52 -8.35 1.32 -1.97
N ILE A 53 -8.79 2.13 -2.94
CA ILE A 53 -8.94 3.58 -2.76
C ILE A 53 -9.99 3.86 -1.68
N HIS A 54 -11.16 3.23 -1.76
CA HIS A 54 -12.22 3.39 -0.77
C HIS A 54 -11.74 3.00 0.62
N ARG A 55 -11.11 1.83 0.77
CA ARG A 55 -10.55 1.38 2.04
C ARG A 55 -9.53 2.38 2.60
N ALA A 56 -8.69 2.97 1.76
CA ALA A 56 -7.71 3.96 2.21
C ALA A 56 -8.39 5.26 2.69
N THR A 57 -9.41 5.74 1.98
CA THR A 57 -10.12 6.98 2.32
C THR A 57 -10.98 6.89 3.58
N GLN A 58 -11.30 5.69 4.04
CA GLN A 58 -11.93 5.48 5.36
C GLN A 58 -10.99 5.74 6.54
N ILE A 59 -9.67 5.81 6.33
CA ILE A 59 -8.72 6.06 7.41
C ILE A 59 -8.54 7.57 7.60
N PRO A 60 -8.87 8.12 8.79
CA PRO A 60 -8.74 9.55 9.05
C PRO A 60 -7.29 10.02 8.93
N ARG A 61 -7.10 11.24 8.41
CA ARG A 61 -5.77 11.83 8.26
C ARG A 61 -5.05 11.97 9.60
N ASP A 62 -5.77 12.32 10.66
CA ASP A 62 -5.18 12.51 11.99
C ASP A 62 -4.56 11.20 12.51
N THR A 63 -5.23 10.06 12.28
CA THR A 63 -4.69 8.72 12.57
C THR A 63 -3.44 8.38 11.76
N LEU A 64 -3.30 8.94 10.55
CA LEU A 64 -2.14 8.70 9.67
C LEU A 64 -0.94 9.59 10.00
N LEU A 65 -1.19 10.73 10.65
CA LEU A 65 -0.15 11.65 11.12
C LEU A 65 0.35 11.29 12.51
N ASP A 66 -0.47 10.58 13.29
CA ASP A 66 -0.11 10.14 14.62
C ASP A 66 1.17 9.29 14.59
N TYR A 67 2.13 9.68 15.42
CA TYR A 67 3.40 9.01 15.51
C TYR A 67 3.24 7.73 16.32
N LYS A 68 3.51 6.59 15.70
CA LYS A 68 3.55 5.31 16.41
C LYS A 68 4.94 5.07 16.96
N GLU A 69 5.03 4.92 18.28
CA GLU A 69 6.26 4.46 18.91
C GLU A 69 6.70 3.13 18.30
N LYS A 70 7.96 3.08 17.90
CA LYS A 70 8.55 1.84 17.39
C LYS A 70 8.87 0.96 18.58
N THR A 71 8.30 -0.23 18.60
CA THR A 71 8.72 -1.27 19.54
C THR A 71 10.16 -1.68 19.22
N GLU A 72 11.00 -1.71 20.24
CA GLU A 72 12.38 -2.20 20.10
C GLU A 72 12.34 -3.66 19.65
N ASN A 73 12.94 -3.95 18.50
CA ASN A 73 12.94 -5.29 17.92
C ASN A 73 14.37 -5.84 17.89
N LYS A 74 14.67 -6.76 18.81
CA LYS A 74 15.99 -7.42 18.94
C LYS A 74 16.24 -8.52 17.90
N ARG A 75 15.36 -8.68 16.91
CA ARG A 75 15.52 -9.70 15.84
C ARG A 75 16.62 -9.27 14.87
N VAL A 76 17.57 -10.17 14.63
CA VAL A 76 18.57 -9.99 13.56
C VAL A 76 17.89 -10.23 12.20
N PRO A 77 17.92 -9.26 11.27
CA PRO A 77 17.33 -9.44 9.95
C PRO A 77 18.18 -10.41 9.10
N ILE A 78 17.52 -11.36 8.44
CA ILE A 78 18.15 -12.19 7.41
C ILE A 78 17.95 -11.48 6.07
N VAL A 79 19.01 -10.91 5.52
CA VAL A 79 18.98 -10.20 4.24
C VAL A 79 19.25 -11.18 3.10
N VAL A 80 18.30 -11.30 2.17
CA VAL A 80 18.42 -12.16 1.00
C VAL A 80 17.89 -11.45 -0.24
N THR A 81 18.42 -11.79 -1.41
CA THR A 81 17.84 -11.38 -2.69
C THR A 81 16.54 -12.15 -2.92
N TYR A 82 15.48 -11.46 -3.38
CA TYR A 82 14.22 -12.12 -3.69
C TYR A 82 14.42 -13.20 -4.76
N ASN A 83 14.13 -14.45 -4.39
CA ASN A 83 14.14 -15.59 -5.29
C ASN A 83 12.86 -16.42 -5.06
N PRO A 84 11.91 -16.48 -6.03
CA PRO A 84 10.66 -17.21 -5.88
C PRO A 84 10.84 -18.73 -5.75
N GLN A 85 11.99 -19.28 -6.14
CA GLN A 85 12.32 -20.70 -6.01
C GLN A 85 12.87 -21.05 -4.62
N LEU A 86 13.23 -20.06 -3.81
CA LEU A 86 13.84 -20.24 -2.49
C LEU A 86 12.79 -20.51 -1.40
N ASN A 87 12.07 -21.62 -1.55
CA ASN A 87 10.96 -22.03 -0.68
C ASN A 87 11.40 -22.34 0.77
N ILE A 88 12.70 -22.59 1.00
CA ILE A 88 13.22 -22.86 2.35
C ILE A 88 13.01 -21.68 3.30
N ILE A 89 13.04 -20.44 2.80
CA ILE A 89 12.82 -19.24 3.61
C ILE A 89 11.37 -19.18 4.13
N ARG A 90 10.40 -19.69 3.36
CA ARG A 90 9.01 -19.75 3.82
C ARG A 90 8.85 -20.63 5.07
N LYS A 91 9.71 -21.66 5.22
CA LYS A 91 9.70 -22.57 6.37
C LYS A 91 10.33 -21.97 7.64
N ILE A 92 11.09 -20.88 7.52
CA ILE A 92 11.78 -20.21 8.63
C ILE A 92 10.87 -19.15 9.32
N LYS A 93 9.62 -18.99 8.84
CA LYS A 93 8.64 -18.14 9.52
C LYS A 93 8.28 -18.73 10.88
N LYS A 94 8.58 -17.99 11.95
CA LYS A 94 7.94 -18.14 13.28
C LYS A 94 6.47 -17.78 13.19
#